data_AF-A0A387H424-F1
#
_entry.id   AF-A0A387H424-F1
#
_cell.length_a   1.000
_cell.length_b   1.000
_cell.length_c   1.000
_cell.angle_alpha   90.00
_cell.angle_beta   90.00
_cell.angle_gamma   90.00
#
_symmetry.space_group_name_H-M   'P 1'
#
loop_
_entity.id
_entity.type
_entity.pdbx_description
1 polymer ?
#
loop_
_entity_poly.entity_id
_entity_poly.type
_entity_poly.pdbx_seq_one_letter_code
_entity_poly.pdbx_strand_id
1 'polypeptide(L)'
;MPLVQDHLPFEDLPEVPTASLWCQRWNAGQHSWQHVRDGGFDARRYRVDVIPTAPAKAFVLAHHYSRSYPAATVQFGLFDVAGGQCRLSGVAAFGVPVSRTVLTKPLPELRPSAHPSH
;
A
#
# COMPACT_ATOMS: atom_id res chain seq x y z
N MET A 1 23.93 42.61 0.04
CA MET A 1 24.34 41.39 0.76
C MET A 1 23.46 40.26 0.27
N PRO A 2 23.90 39.40 -0.68
CA PRO A 2 23.11 38.24 -1.07
C PRO A 2 23.33 37.11 -0.06
N LEU A 3 22.24 36.49 0.39
CA LEU A 3 22.23 35.28 1.21
C LEU A 3 22.82 34.12 0.40
N VAL A 4 23.94 33.56 0.88
CA VAL A 4 24.41 32.25 0.46
C VAL A 4 23.36 31.23 0.89
N GLN A 5 22.69 30.61 -0.08
CA GLN A 5 21.92 29.39 0.19
C GLN A 5 22.95 28.27 0.34
N ASP A 6 23.28 27.91 1.59
CA ASP A 6 24.02 26.70 1.88
C ASP A 6 23.20 25.51 1.36
N HIS A 7 23.72 24.89 0.31
CA HIS A 7 23.17 23.70 -0.30
C HIS A 7 23.20 22.57 0.74
N LEU A 8 22.03 22.16 1.22
CA LEU A 8 21.92 21.07 2.19
C LEU A 8 22.55 19.78 1.60
N PRO A 9 23.26 18.96 2.39
CA PRO A 9 24.03 17.81 1.89
C PRO A 9 23.12 16.59 1.68
N PHE A 10 21.98 16.77 1.02
CA PHE A 10 21.01 15.69 0.78
C PHE A 10 21.18 15.00 -0.58
N GLU A 11 22.10 15.46 -1.44
CA GLU A 11 22.14 15.01 -2.83
C GLU A 11 22.70 13.61 -3.07
N ASP A 12 23.33 12.98 -2.07
CA ASP A 12 23.90 11.63 -2.21
C ASP A 12 23.68 10.77 -0.95
N LEU A 13 22.45 10.67 -0.47
CA LEU A 13 22.10 9.58 0.44
C LEU A 13 21.84 8.32 -0.42
N PRO A 14 22.64 7.25 -0.29
CA PRO A 14 22.35 6.01 -0.99
C PRO A 14 20.97 5.52 -0.57
N GLU A 15 20.10 5.25 -1.56
CA GLU A 15 18.82 4.61 -1.32
C GLU A 15 19.09 3.22 -0.70
N VAL A 16 18.98 3.12 0.62
CA VAL A 16 19.05 1.85 1.31
C VAL A 16 17.68 1.19 1.11
N PRO A 17 17.59 0.04 0.41
CA PRO A 17 16.32 -0.65 0.26
C PRO A 17 15.81 -1.02 1.65
N THR A 18 14.80 -0.31 2.14
CA THR A 18 14.18 -0.59 3.45
C THR A 18 13.33 -1.86 3.39
N ALA A 19 13.07 -2.36 2.18
CA ALA A 19 12.39 -3.61 1.93
C ALA A 19 13.38 -4.78 2.02
N SER A 20 13.07 -5.73 2.90
CA SER A 20 13.75 -7.03 2.98
C SER A 20 13.86 -7.69 1.60
N LEU A 21 14.97 -8.40 1.34
CA LEU A 21 15.13 -9.27 0.16
C LEU A 21 14.09 -10.40 0.11
N TRP A 22 13.39 -10.62 1.23
CA TRP A 22 12.26 -11.53 1.38
C TRP A 22 10.95 -10.78 1.43
N CYS A 23 10.01 -11.17 0.57
CA CYS A 23 8.66 -10.64 0.56
C CYS A 23 7.66 -11.74 0.91
N GLN A 24 6.78 -11.48 1.88
CA GLN A 24 5.69 -12.39 2.21
C GLN A 24 4.60 -12.32 1.13
N ARG A 25 4.17 -13.47 0.63
CA ARG A 25 3.11 -13.62 -0.37
C ARG A 25 1.94 -14.36 0.23
N TRP A 26 0.73 -13.82 0.03
CA TRP A 26 -0.51 -14.44 0.46
C TRP A 26 -1.31 -14.93 -0.74
N ASN A 27 -1.71 -16.20 -0.72
CA ASN A 27 -2.59 -16.79 -1.73
C ASN A 27 -3.51 -17.82 -1.06
N ALA A 28 -4.82 -17.74 -1.32
CA ALA A 28 -5.83 -18.64 -0.79
C ALA A 28 -5.74 -18.84 0.75
N GLY A 29 -5.39 -17.77 1.48
CA GLY A 29 -5.21 -17.80 2.94
C GLY A 29 -3.91 -18.46 3.43
N GLN A 30 -3.02 -18.89 2.53
CA GLN A 30 -1.70 -19.43 2.86
C GLN A 30 -0.62 -18.36 2.64
N HIS A 31 0.41 -18.36 3.48
CA HIS A 31 1.58 -17.50 3.30
C HIS A 31 2.78 -18.30 2.80
N SER A 32 3.58 -17.65 1.97
CA SER A 32 4.90 -18.11 1.53
C SER A 32 5.86 -16.94 1.57
N TRP A 33 7.16 -17.22 1.62
CA TRP A 33 8.20 -16.21 1.55
C TRP A 33 8.95 -16.38 0.24
N GLN A 34 9.08 -15.29 -0.52
CA GLN A 34 9.82 -15.29 -1.77
C GLN A 34 11.03 -14.38 -1.68
N HIS A 35 12.21 -14.91 -2.01
CA HIS A 35 13.41 -14.11 -2.17
C HIS A 35 13.41 -13.41 -3.54
N VAL A 36 13.91 -12.17 -3.62
CA VAL A 36 13.95 -11.39 -4.87
C VAL A 36 14.65 -12.10 -6.03
N ARG A 37 15.69 -12.90 -5.72
CA ARG A 37 16.46 -13.69 -6.70
C ARG A 37 15.66 -14.79 -7.40
N ASP A 38 14.58 -15.27 -6.78
CA ASP A 38 13.83 -16.46 -7.23
C ASP A 38 12.61 -16.09 -8.10
N GLY A 39 12.47 -14.81 -8.48
CA GLY A 39 11.32 -14.32 -9.25
C GLY A 39 10.70 -13.08 -8.63
N GLY A 40 11.51 -12.02 -8.50
CA GLY A 40 11.10 -10.71 -7.99
C GLY A 40 9.88 -10.11 -8.70
N PHE A 41 9.46 -8.93 -8.24
CA PHE A 41 8.28 -8.26 -8.76
C PHE A 41 8.59 -7.51 -10.07
N ASP A 42 8.02 -7.97 -11.19
CA ASP A 42 8.09 -7.27 -12.48
C ASP A 42 6.84 -6.40 -12.67
N ALA A 43 6.94 -5.12 -12.29
CA ALA A 43 5.83 -4.17 -12.34
C ALA A 43 5.22 -3.99 -13.75
N ARG A 44 6.01 -4.23 -14.81
CA ARG A 44 5.56 -4.05 -16.21
C ARG A 44 4.50 -5.07 -16.63
N ARG A 45 4.36 -6.16 -15.88
CA ARG A 45 3.34 -7.19 -16.09
C ARG A 45 1.97 -6.79 -15.55
N TYR A 46 1.91 -5.72 -14.76
CA TYR A 46 0.72 -5.35 -14.03
C TYR A 46 0.23 -3.95 -14.38
N ARG A 47 -1.10 -3.79 -14.34
CA ARG A 47 -1.77 -2.49 -14.36
C ARG A 47 -2.51 -2.29 -13.05
N VAL A 48 -2.62 -1.04 -12.60
CA VAL A 48 -3.39 -0.66 -11.42
C VAL A 48 -4.55 0.21 -11.87
N ASP A 49 -5.76 -0.16 -11.46
CA ASP A 49 -6.98 0.63 -11.69
C ASP A 49 -7.82 0.71 -10.42
N VAL A 50 -8.60 1.79 -10.28
CA VAL A 50 -9.65 1.87 -9.26
C VAL A 50 -10.73 0.84 -9.58
N ILE A 51 -11.17 0.08 -8.59
CA ILE A 51 -12.20 -0.95 -8.77
C ILE A 51 -13.41 -0.73 -7.87
N PRO A 52 -14.60 -1.25 -8.23
CA PRO A 52 -15.76 -1.23 -7.33
C PRO A 52 -15.52 -2.07 -6.06
N THR A 53 -16.26 -1.77 -5.00
CA THR A 53 -16.13 -2.46 -3.71
C THR A 53 -16.44 -3.96 -3.80
N ALA A 54 -17.42 -4.37 -4.61
CA ALA A 54 -17.84 -5.77 -4.70
C ALA A 54 -16.71 -6.73 -5.13
N PRO A 55 -16.01 -6.54 -6.28
CA PRO A 55 -14.89 -7.39 -6.66
C PRO A 55 -13.71 -7.30 -5.68
N ALA A 56 -13.47 -6.11 -5.10
CA ALA A 56 -12.42 -5.93 -4.10
C ALA A 56 -12.68 -6.76 -2.84
N LYS A 57 -13.90 -6.69 -2.31
CA LYS A 57 -14.34 -7.45 -1.13
C LYS A 57 -14.27 -8.95 -1.39
N ALA A 58 -14.78 -9.41 -2.53
CA ALA A 58 -14.73 -10.83 -2.88
C ALA A 58 -13.28 -11.37 -2.90
N PHE A 59 -12.36 -10.63 -3.52
CA PHE A 59 -10.95 -11.00 -3.56
C PHE A 59 -10.32 -11.06 -2.17
N VAL A 60 -10.49 -10.01 -1.35
CA VAL A 60 -9.92 -9.97 0.00
C VAL A 60 -10.45 -11.10 0.88
N LEU A 61 -11.75 -11.38 0.85
CA LEU A 61 -12.34 -12.48 1.63
C LEU A 61 -11.78 -13.85 1.24
N ALA A 62 -11.45 -14.04 -0.04
CA ALA A 62 -10.90 -15.29 -0.55
C ALA A 62 -9.40 -15.46 -0.23
N HIS A 63 -8.62 -14.38 -0.29
CA HIS A 63 -7.15 -14.46 -0.25
C HIS A 63 -6.51 -13.99 1.06
N HIS A 64 -7.13 -13.07 1.79
CA HIS A 64 -6.56 -12.47 3.01
C HIS A 64 -6.77 -13.37 4.23
N TYR A 65 -5.78 -13.42 5.13
CA TYR A 65 -5.80 -14.29 6.30
C TYR A 65 -6.96 -14.00 7.25
N SER A 66 -7.38 -12.74 7.37
CA SER A 66 -8.46 -12.33 8.30
C SER A 66 -9.85 -12.69 7.81
N ARG A 67 -10.02 -12.98 6.50
CA ARG A 67 -11.32 -13.15 5.84
C ARG A 67 -12.32 -12.04 6.18
N SER A 68 -11.83 -10.80 6.30
CA SER A 68 -12.63 -9.62 6.59
C SER A 68 -12.22 -8.48 5.67
N TYR A 69 -13.19 -7.67 5.24
CA TYR A 69 -12.94 -6.51 4.39
C TYR A 69 -13.01 -5.23 5.23
N PRO A 70 -11.97 -4.37 5.19
CA PRO A 70 -11.97 -3.13 5.95
C PRO A 70 -13.03 -2.15 5.44
N ALA A 71 -13.40 -1.18 6.27
CA ALA A 71 -14.13 -0.01 5.80
C ALA A 71 -13.19 0.82 4.90
N ALA A 72 -13.33 0.67 3.59
CA ALA A 72 -12.51 1.32 2.58
C ALA A 72 -13.25 2.48 1.92
N THR A 73 -12.54 3.59 1.72
CA THR A 73 -13.03 4.76 0.96
C THR A 73 -12.60 4.66 -0.51
N VAL A 74 -11.44 4.06 -0.77
CA VAL A 74 -10.94 3.78 -2.12
C VAL A 74 -10.26 2.42 -2.15
N GLN A 75 -10.41 1.73 -3.27
CA GLN A 75 -9.74 0.46 -3.49
C GLN A 75 -9.20 0.38 -4.91
N PHE A 76 -8.02 -0.20 -5.02
CA PHE A 76 -7.32 -0.43 -6.27
C PHE A 76 -7.16 -1.91 -6.51
N GLY A 77 -7.38 -2.33 -7.75
CA GLY A 77 -7.05 -3.66 -8.23
C GLY A 77 -5.68 -3.65 -8.90
N LEU A 78 -4.84 -4.64 -8.56
CA LEU A 78 -3.65 -4.98 -9.32
C LEU A 78 -4.03 -6.06 -10.35
N PHE A 79 -3.96 -5.72 -11.63
CA PHE A 79 -4.32 -6.60 -12.73
C PHE A 79 -3.08 -7.16 -13.40
N ASP A 80 -2.96 -8.48 -13.45
CA ASP A 80 -2.00 -9.15 -14.32
C ASP A 80 -2.51 -9.07 -15.76
N VAL A 81 -1.69 -8.49 -16.64
CA VAL A 81 -2.00 -8.32 -18.07
C VAL A 81 -1.05 -9.14 -18.95
N ALA A 82 -0.11 -9.87 -18.34
CA ALA A 82 0.89 -10.68 -19.03
C ALA A 82 0.29 -12.04 -19.42
N GLY A 83 -0.57 -12.04 -20.43
CA GLY A 83 -1.22 -13.27 -20.92
C GLY A 83 -2.41 -13.06 -21.85
N GLY A 84 -2.65 -11.83 -22.31
CA GLY A 84 -3.79 -11.50 -23.18
C GLY A 84 -5.13 -11.40 -22.45
N GLN A 85 -5.19 -11.78 -21.18
CA GLN A 85 -6.35 -11.65 -20.32
C GLN A 85 -6.01 -10.79 -19.11
N CYS A 86 -6.88 -9.83 -18.80
CA CYS A 86 -6.76 -8.98 -17.62
C CYS A 86 -7.33 -9.72 -16.41
N ARG A 87 -6.47 -10.15 -15.48
CA ARG A 87 -6.86 -10.91 -14.28
C ARG A 87 -6.54 -10.13 -13.01
N LEU A 88 -7.51 -10.01 -12.10
CA LEU A 88 -7.28 -9.44 -10.77
C LEU A 88 -6.37 -10.35 -9.94
N SER A 89 -5.22 -9.81 -9.52
CA SER A 89 -4.15 -10.50 -8.82
C SER A 89 -3.85 -9.94 -7.43
N GLY A 90 -4.39 -8.76 -7.10
CA GLY A 90 -4.25 -8.14 -5.78
C GLY A 90 -5.23 -7.00 -5.57
N VAL A 91 -5.46 -6.64 -4.30
CA VAL A 91 -6.30 -5.51 -3.91
C VAL A 91 -5.58 -4.69 -2.84
N ALA A 92 -5.52 -3.39 -3.05
CA ALA A 92 -5.16 -2.42 -2.01
C ALA A 92 -6.43 -1.64 -1.61
N ALA A 93 -6.80 -1.70 -0.34
CA ALA A 93 -7.98 -1.02 0.20
C ALA A 93 -7.53 0.03 1.21
N PHE A 94 -7.88 1.29 0.96
CA PHE A 94 -7.54 2.42 1.82
C PHE A 94 -8.81 2.97 2.44
N GLY A 95 -8.85 2.99 3.77
CA GLY A 95 -9.90 3.59 4.56
C GLY A 95 -9.41 4.81 5.32
N VAL A 96 -10.35 5.62 5.81
CA VAL A 96 -10.04 6.57 6.88
C VAL A 96 -9.91 5.77 8.18
N PRO A 97 -8.87 5.98 9.00
CA PRO A 97 -8.76 5.26 10.25
C PRO A 97 -10.00 5.47 11.11
N VAL A 98 -10.64 4.37 11.51
CA VAL A 98 -11.90 4.36 12.28
C VAL A 98 -11.73 4.77 13.75
N SER A 99 -10.56 5.26 14.17
CA SER A 99 -10.31 5.67 15.55
C SER A 99 -9.20 6.73 15.66
N ARG A 100 -9.48 7.79 16.44
CA ARG A 100 -8.51 8.83 16.87
C ARG A 100 -7.28 8.23 17.58
N THR A 101 -7.38 7.02 18.13
CA THR A 101 -6.33 6.38 18.94
C THR A 101 -5.13 5.91 18.12
N VAL A 102 -5.28 5.70 16.81
CA VAL A 102 -4.15 5.30 15.92
C VAL A 102 -3.23 6.49 15.62
N LEU A 103 -3.72 7.73 15.76
CA LEU A 103 -2.93 8.95 15.51
C LEU A 103 -1.97 9.31 16.65
N THR A 104 -2.23 8.88 17.88
CA THR A 104 -1.48 9.37 19.06
C THR A 104 -0.21 8.58 19.39
N LYS A 105 0.23 7.63 18.57
CA LYS A 105 1.43 6.81 18.86
C LYS A 105 2.66 7.14 17.98
N PRO A 106 2.52 7.46 16.69
CA PRO A 106 3.66 7.88 15.86
C PRO A 106 3.80 9.39 15.69
N LEU A 107 2.75 10.19 15.93
CA LEU A 107 2.73 11.64 15.65
C LEU A 107 2.02 12.42 16.78
N PRO A 108 2.71 12.71 17.89
CA PRO A 108 2.14 13.36 19.07
C PRO A 108 1.46 14.72 18.81
N GLU A 109 1.94 15.44 17.80
CA GLU A 109 1.57 16.84 17.50
C GLU A 109 0.36 16.99 16.57
N LEU A 110 -0.15 15.90 15.98
CA LEU A 110 -1.26 15.98 15.04
C LEU A 110 -2.60 16.13 15.78
N ARG A 111 -3.19 17.33 15.77
CA ARG A 111 -4.54 17.56 16.33
C ARG A 111 -5.63 17.07 15.35
N PRO A 112 -6.49 16.11 15.72
CA PRO A 112 -7.56 15.66 14.84
C PRO A 112 -8.73 16.66 14.85
N SER A 113 -9.10 17.10 13.63
CA SER A 113 -10.33 17.85 13.26
C SER A 113 -10.69 19.05 14.13
N ALA A 114 -10.24 20.25 13.72
CA ALA A 114 -10.90 21.50 14.10
C ALA A 114 -12.20 21.62 13.29
N HIS A 115 -13.34 21.52 13.96
CA HIS A 115 -14.61 22.01 13.40
C HIS A 115 -14.69 23.50 13.73
N PRO A 116 -14.90 24.41 12.76
CA PRO A 116 -15.24 25.78 13.10
C PRO A 116 -16.64 25.78 13.73
N SER A 117 -16.72 26.14 15.00
CA SER A 117 -17.98 26.39 15.69
C SER A 117 -18.67 27.61 15.05
N HIS A 118 -19.98 27.46 14.80
CA HIS A 118 -20.91 28.55 14.52
C HIS A 118 -21.03 29.52 15.70
#